data_AF-A0A0G0RPV8-F1
#
_entry.id   AF-A0A0G0RPV8-F1
#
_cell.length_a   1.000
_cell.length_b   1.000
_cell.length_c   1.000
_cell.angle_alpha   90.00
_cell.angle_beta   90.00
_cell.angle_gamma   90.00
#
_symmetry.space_group_name_H-M   'P 1'
#
loop_
_entity.id
_entity.type
_entity.pdbx_description
1 polymer ?
#
loop_
_entity_poly.entity_id
_entity_poly.type
_entity_poly.pdbx_seq_one_letter_code
_entity_poly.pdbx_strand_id
1 'polypeptide(L)'
;MIKYIQIGLIVLKVDIKKGSQVINDILRFFKVVLVKKSDGVIVFKAGAKRSIKIDLKNRSVEVAGPTLDDRVDPLLPIMIMQVIFRFADLIAIDKPQLLLHASTAVWSEGKTILFGDDGTNVGKTTASLELSLKSKGYVSDEFSIYNVASNTVLDFPDLPIHIRNEYLTNLNSRGILVDDTSRCHGLFSLSDFGLKSNSGAQLSMIVYPRYCLKAKPKVICLSKTKSKANLEILVFSHRAKFLYPKYDRASWLKKTDCTEIFDMKNDCRRLAYGKNDFADQVLQKVASYSITFQTPSQIVGLVGRAVRMEQKRSVKHLSASAVVYFKNKEDIKILLIKKADGSIFLPKGHVNYGEKASDAALREAKEETGLISGIVKRKIGEYSYIFTPNYGFATHNKTVSTYLIEGKKIKLKALATEGFVDAFLVPPEEAIKRCSFEDEKKMIAKAFKQINYV
;
A
#
# COMPACT_ATOMS: atom_id res chain seq x y z
N MET A 1 -15.23 18.81 28.85
CA MET A 1 -13.80 18.54 29.06
C MET A 1 -13.22 18.27 27.69
N ILE A 2 -12.29 19.11 27.25
CA ILE A 2 -11.67 18.98 25.94
C ILE A 2 -10.48 18.02 26.09
N LYS A 3 -10.47 16.93 25.32
CA LYS A 3 -9.34 16.01 25.24
C LYS A 3 -8.77 16.04 23.83
N TYR A 4 -7.45 16.04 23.70
CA TYR A 4 -6.79 16.00 22.40
C TYR A 4 -6.10 14.68 22.21
N ILE A 5 -6.26 14.04 21.06
CA ILE A 5 -5.74 12.70 20.79
C ILE A 5 -4.62 12.77 19.76
N GLN A 6 -3.46 12.21 20.05
CA GLN A 6 -2.38 12.02 19.10
C GLN A 6 -2.48 10.65 18.42
N ILE A 7 -2.61 10.65 17.09
CA ILE A 7 -2.49 9.44 16.25
C ILE A 7 -1.31 9.67 15.30
N GLY A 8 -0.17 9.07 15.63
CA GLY A 8 1.09 9.34 14.94
C GLY A 8 1.53 10.80 15.09
N LEU A 9 1.58 11.57 14.00
CA LEU A 9 1.93 13.01 13.99
C LEU A 9 0.71 13.94 13.96
N ILE A 10 -0.50 13.39 14.04
CA ILE A 10 -1.76 14.14 13.95
C ILE A 10 -2.32 14.35 15.35
N VAL A 11 -2.87 15.53 15.62
CA VAL A 11 -3.57 15.84 16.88
C VAL A 11 -5.05 16.16 16.61
N LEU A 12 -5.94 15.37 17.18
CA LEU A 12 -7.39 15.50 17.12
C LEU A 12 -7.89 16.25 18.36
N LYS A 13 -8.97 17.03 18.26
CA LYS A 13 -9.59 17.74 19.39
C LYS A 13 -11.01 17.21 19.60
N VAL A 14 -11.27 16.56 20.73
CA VAL A 14 -12.59 16.04 21.08
C VAL A 14 -13.15 16.85 22.25
N ASP A 15 -14.34 17.45 22.07
CA ASP A 15 -15.06 18.09 23.17
C ASP A 15 -16.04 17.11 23.80
N ILE A 16 -15.81 16.78 25.06
CA ILE A 16 -16.53 15.72 25.77
C ILE A 16 -17.40 16.37 26.85
N LYS A 17 -18.68 15.99 26.98
CA LYS A 17 -19.45 16.37 28.17
C LYS A 17 -18.78 15.84 29.44
N LYS A 18 -18.82 16.62 30.52
CA LYS A 18 -18.26 16.23 31.83
C LYS A 18 -18.97 14.95 32.27
N GLY A 19 -18.27 13.80 32.29
CA GLY A 19 -18.83 12.50 32.69
C GLY A 19 -19.08 11.46 31.58
N SER A 20 -18.76 11.72 30.30
CA SER A 20 -18.94 10.71 29.24
C SER A 20 -18.01 9.50 29.39
N GLN A 21 -18.53 8.35 29.78
CA GLN A 21 -17.73 7.11 29.91
C GLN A 21 -17.39 6.47 28.57
N VAL A 22 -18.28 6.47 27.57
CA VAL A 22 -18.06 5.80 26.26
C VAL A 22 -16.91 6.44 25.49
N ILE A 23 -16.90 7.77 25.39
CA ILE A 23 -15.79 8.48 24.77
C ILE A 23 -14.53 8.24 25.60
N ASN A 24 -14.60 8.30 26.94
CA ASN A 24 -13.44 7.98 27.76
C ASN A 24 -12.91 6.56 27.55
N ASP A 25 -13.76 5.57 27.27
CA ASP A 25 -13.36 4.18 27.01
C ASP A 25 -12.70 4.01 25.64
N ILE A 26 -13.22 4.66 24.59
CA ILE A 26 -12.57 4.72 23.26
C ILE A 26 -11.23 5.47 23.35
N LEU A 27 -11.18 6.55 24.13
CA LEU A 27 -9.97 7.36 24.30
C LEU A 27 -8.86 6.66 25.07
N ARG A 28 -9.14 5.58 25.82
CA ARG A 28 -8.09 4.79 26.50
C ARG A 28 -7.12 4.14 25.50
N PHE A 29 -7.57 3.89 24.27
CA PHE A 29 -6.75 3.30 23.21
C PHE A 29 -5.81 4.31 22.52
N PHE A 30 -5.84 5.59 22.91
CA PHE A 30 -5.07 6.64 22.22
C PHE A 30 -4.36 7.61 23.18
N LYS A 31 -3.21 8.16 22.76
CA LYS A 31 -2.39 9.08 23.56
C LYS A 31 -2.98 10.49 23.59
N VAL A 32 -3.10 11.13 24.76
CA VAL A 32 -3.64 12.50 24.89
C VAL A 32 -2.52 13.56 24.90
N VAL A 33 -2.69 14.70 24.23
CA VAL A 33 -1.68 15.79 24.09
C VAL A 33 -2.27 17.22 24.22
N LEU A 34 -1.45 18.28 24.10
CA LEU A 34 -1.84 19.68 24.36
C LEU A 34 -1.53 20.57 23.13
N VAL A 35 -2.51 21.32 22.58
CA VAL A 35 -2.36 22.13 21.34
C VAL A 35 -3.16 23.45 21.36
N LYS A 36 -2.64 24.51 20.70
CA LYS A 36 -3.22 25.89 20.59
C LYS A 36 -4.17 26.08 19.37
N LYS A 37 -5.08 27.07 19.42
CA LYS A 37 -6.21 27.34 18.47
C LYS A 37 -5.88 28.24 17.24
N SER A 38 -6.62 28.09 16.13
CA SER A 38 -6.81 29.03 15.00
C SER A 38 -8.00 28.62 14.10
N ASP A 39 -8.56 29.56 13.31
CA ASP A 39 -9.86 29.43 12.61
C ASP A 39 -9.78 29.11 11.10
N GLY A 40 -10.58 28.12 10.67
CA GLY A 40 -10.91 27.81 9.27
C GLY A 40 -11.91 26.64 9.15
N VAL A 41 -13.20 26.92 9.36
CA VAL A 41 -14.20 25.92 9.76
C VAL A 41 -15.18 25.51 8.65
N ILE A 42 -15.37 24.20 8.46
CA ILE A 42 -16.50 23.59 7.73
C ILE A 42 -17.42 22.90 8.75
N VAL A 43 -18.73 23.18 8.74
CA VAL A 43 -19.71 22.61 9.70
C VAL A 43 -20.74 21.75 8.98
N PHE A 44 -20.90 20.51 9.43
CA PHE A 44 -22.04 19.64 9.07
C PHE A 44 -22.98 19.51 10.28
N LYS A 45 -24.29 19.73 10.08
CA LYS A 45 -25.32 19.61 11.13
C LYS A 45 -26.34 18.53 10.78
N ALA A 46 -26.67 17.67 11.75
CA ALA A 46 -27.75 16.70 11.67
C ALA A 46 -28.91 17.14 12.60
N GLY A 47 -29.72 18.11 12.13
CA GLY A 47 -30.71 18.79 12.98
C GLY A 47 -30.07 19.47 14.21
N ALA A 48 -30.77 19.47 15.35
CA ALA A 48 -30.26 20.00 16.63
C ALA A 48 -29.50 18.95 17.49
N LYS A 49 -29.30 17.72 16.99
CA LYS A 49 -28.91 16.55 17.80
C LYS A 49 -27.41 16.20 17.76
N ARG A 50 -26.72 16.46 16.65
CA ARG A 50 -25.29 16.16 16.41
C ARG A 50 -24.67 17.14 15.40
N SER A 51 -23.38 17.46 15.52
CA SER A 51 -22.60 18.30 14.60
C SER A 51 -21.15 17.81 14.43
N ILE A 52 -20.61 17.91 13.21
CA ILE A 52 -19.17 17.80 12.92
C ILE A 52 -18.65 19.18 12.52
N LYS A 53 -17.55 19.60 13.11
CA LYS A 53 -16.85 20.84 12.81
C LYS A 53 -15.41 20.50 12.40
N ILE A 54 -15.05 20.73 11.15
CA ILE A 54 -13.71 20.46 10.60
C ILE A 54 -12.96 21.78 10.50
N ASP A 55 -11.75 21.83 11.05
CA ASP A 55 -10.84 22.96 10.88
C ASP A 55 -9.56 22.51 10.18
N LEU A 56 -9.45 22.82 8.88
CA LEU A 56 -8.32 22.40 8.05
C LEU A 56 -7.04 23.19 8.37
N LYS A 57 -7.17 24.48 8.68
CA LYS A 57 -6.04 25.35 9.05
C LYS A 57 -5.38 24.84 10.33
N ASN A 58 -6.22 24.40 11.24
CA ASN A 58 -5.84 23.98 12.58
C ASN A 58 -5.65 22.47 12.73
N ARG A 59 -5.86 21.72 11.62
CA ARG A 59 -5.81 20.25 11.56
C ARG A 59 -6.61 19.57 12.67
N SER A 60 -7.81 20.07 12.95
CA SER A 60 -8.69 19.51 13.98
C SER A 60 -10.08 19.14 13.43
N VAL A 61 -10.70 18.11 14.01
CA VAL A 61 -12.10 17.76 13.79
C VAL A 61 -12.79 17.65 15.14
N GLU A 62 -13.96 18.27 15.28
CA GLU A 62 -14.76 18.30 16.49
C GLU A 62 -16.12 17.65 16.21
N VAL A 63 -16.52 16.75 17.11
CA VAL A 63 -17.77 15.98 17.05
C VAL A 63 -18.57 16.33 18.31
N ALA A 64 -19.75 16.93 18.17
CA ALA A 64 -20.54 17.44 19.30
C ALA A 64 -22.04 17.12 19.16
N GLY A 65 -22.79 17.08 20.27
CA GLY A 65 -24.25 16.94 20.26
C GLY A 65 -24.82 16.18 21.47
N PRO A 66 -26.09 16.43 21.86
CA PRO A 66 -26.72 15.83 23.05
C PRO A 66 -26.85 14.29 23.03
N THR A 67 -26.69 13.63 21.87
CA THR A 67 -26.89 12.19 21.69
C THR A 67 -25.59 11.41 21.46
N LEU A 68 -24.43 12.02 21.70
CA LEU A 68 -23.12 11.34 21.61
C LEU A 68 -22.82 10.40 22.80
N ASP A 69 -23.62 10.48 23.86
CA ASP A 69 -23.58 9.58 25.03
C ASP A 69 -24.66 8.49 24.97
N ASP A 70 -25.41 8.42 23.86
CA ASP A 70 -26.47 7.45 23.67
C ASP A 70 -25.88 6.07 23.39
N ARG A 71 -25.85 5.22 24.43
CA ARG A 71 -25.36 3.83 24.36
C ARG A 71 -26.31 2.89 23.64
N VAL A 72 -27.51 3.34 23.26
CA VAL A 72 -28.47 2.53 22.52
C VAL A 72 -28.06 2.42 21.04
N ASP A 73 -27.27 3.37 20.52
CA ASP A 73 -26.80 3.37 19.14
C ASP A 73 -25.47 2.60 19.00
N PRO A 74 -25.50 1.34 18.51
CA PRO A 74 -24.32 0.50 18.41
C PRO A 74 -23.29 0.98 17.39
N LEU A 75 -23.72 1.79 16.43
CA LEU A 75 -22.88 2.25 15.34
C LEU A 75 -22.08 3.50 15.72
N LEU A 76 -22.41 4.15 16.83
CA LEU A 76 -21.81 5.41 17.23
C LEU A 76 -20.28 5.35 17.42
N PRO A 77 -19.67 4.31 18.03
CA PRO A 77 -18.22 4.17 18.09
C PRO A 77 -17.58 4.04 16.70
N ILE A 78 -18.20 3.26 15.80
CA ILE A 78 -17.75 3.05 14.42
C ILE A 78 -17.80 4.38 13.67
N MET A 79 -18.88 5.14 13.84
CA MET A 79 -19.05 6.47 13.25
C MET A 79 -17.93 7.43 13.66
N ILE A 80 -17.62 7.51 14.95
CA ILE A 80 -16.58 8.39 15.47
C ILE A 80 -15.21 7.96 14.93
N MET A 81 -14.92 6.65 14.92
CA MET A 81 -13.71 6.10 14.33
C MET A 81 -13.58 6.47 12.85
N GLN A 82 -14.66 6.32 12.07
CA GLN A 82 -14.66 6.69 10.65
C GLN A 82 -14.40 8.18 10.44
N VAL A 83 -14.97 9.07 11.25
CA VAL A 83 -14.69 10.52 11.20
C VAL A 83 -13.21 10.79 11.47
N ILE A 84 -12.63 10.15 12.48
CA ILE A 84 -11.22 10.32 12.86
C ILE A 84 -10.28 9.89 11.72
N PHE A 85 -10.42 8.66 11.22
CA PHE A 85 -9.51 8.11 10.20
C PHE A 85 -9.65 8.84 8.87
N ARG A 86 -10.87 9.18 8.46
CA ARG A 86 -11.09 9.94 7.22
C ARG A 86 -10.55 11.37 7.32
N PHE A 87 -10.67 12.01 8.49
CA PHE A 87 -10.06 13.31 8.71
C PHE A 87 -8.53 13.24 8.66
N ALA A 88 -7.93 12.23 9.30
CA ALA A 88 -6.50 11.98 9.26
C ALA A 88 -5.98 11.82 7.83
N ASP A 89 -6.70 11.08 6.98
CA ASP A 89 -6.38 10.91 5.57
C ASP A 89 -6.51 12.21 4.77
N LEU A 90 -7.54 13.02 5.04
CA LEU A 90 -7.72 14.33 4.39
C LEU A 90 -6.54 15.28 4.65
N ILE A 91 -6.01 15.32 5.88
CA ILE A 91 -4.91 16.21 6.25
C ILE A 91 -3.51 15.62 6.00
N ALA A 92 -3.42 14.37 5.51
CA ALA A 92 -2.17 13.68 5.19
C ALA A 92 -1.94 13.57 3.67
N ILE A 93 -2.60 14.44 2.88
CA ILE A 93 -2.78 14.31 1.43
C ILE A 93 -1.47 14.26 0.62
N ASP A 94 -0.37 14.80 1.15
CA ASP A 94 0.94 14.85 0.50
C ASP A 94 1.91 13.75 0.95
N LYS A 95 1.44 12.79 1.77
CA LYS A 95 2.27 11.67 2.21
C LYS A 95 2.19 10.50 1.21
N PRO A 96 3.26 9.70 1.08
CA PRO A 96 3.28 8.51 0.21
C PRO A 96 2.44 7.33 0.76
N GLN A 97 1.71 7.55 1.86
CA GLN A 97 0.87 6.56 2.51
C GLN A 97 -0.57 6.76 2.06
N LEU A 98 -1.21 5.67 1.65
CA LEU A 98 -2.62 5.67 1.25
C LEU A 98 -3.45 5.06 2.36
N LEU A 99 -4.52 5.75 2.78
CA LEU A 99 -5.58 5.12 3.56
C LEU A 99 -6.52 4.40 2.59
N LEU A 100 -6.65 3.08 2.74
CA LEU A 100 -7.45 2.25 1.87
C LEU A 100 -8.75 1.84 2.57
N HIS A 101 -9.88 1.91 1.86
CA HIS A 101 -11.15 1.35 2.34
C HIS A 101 -11.16 -0.17 2.22
N ALA A 102 -10.45 -0.82 3.14
CA ALA A 102 -10.14 -2.24 3.06
C ALA A 102 -10.00 -2.89 4.43
N SER A 103 -10.12 -4.22 4.44
CA SER A 103 -9.68 -5.06 5.54
C SER A 103 -8.50 -5.91 5.05
N THR A 104 -7.43 -6.04 5.82
CA THR A 104 -6.21 -6.75 5.42
C THR A 104 -5.92 -7.91 6.35
N ALA A 105 -5.61 -9.06 5.76
CA ALA A 105 -5.33 -10.31 6.47
C ALA A 105 -4.00 -10.91 6.05
N VAL A 106 -3.38 -11.67 6.96
CA VAL A 106 -2.17 -12.43 6.67
C VAL A 106 -2.55 -13.69 5.89
N TRP A 107 -1.86 -13.95 4.77
CA TRP A 107 -1.97 -15.20 4.03
C TRP A 107 -0.93 -16.22 4.47
N SER A 108 0.32 -15.76 4.55
CA SER A 108 1.50 -16.51 4.97
C SER A 108 2.51 -15.55 5.56
N GLU A 109 3.58 -16.06 6.16
CA GLU A 109 4.65 -15.24 6.71
C GLU A 109 5.12 -14.17 5.69
N GLY A 110 5.12 -12.91 6.14
CA GLY A 110 5.51 -11.74 5.33
C GLY A 110 4.55 -11.35 4.19
N LYS A 111 3.47 -12.10 3.90
CA LYS A 111 2.57 -11.84 2.77
C LYS A 111 1.12 -11.63 3.21
N THR A 112 0.55 -10.52 2.77
CA THR A 112 -0.85 -10.15 3.09
C THR A 112 -1.72 -10.07 1.85
N ILE A 113 -3.02 -10.25 2.10
CA ILE A 113 -4.09 -10.07 1.12
C ILE A 113 -4.97 -8.94 1.64
N LEU A 114 -5.15 -7.93 0.79
CA LEU A 114 -6.04 -6.81 1.08
C LEU A 114 -7.39 -7.05 0.44
N PHE A 115 -8.46 -6.97 1.21
CA PHE A 115 -9.84 -7.08 0.77
C PHE A 115 -10.45 -5.69 0.63
N GLY A 116 -10.50 -5.17 -0.60
CA GLY A 116 -10.82 -3.77 -0.91
C GLY A 116 -12.28 -3.52 -1.26
N ASP A 117 -12.72 -2.27 -1.07
CA ASP A 117 -14.02 -1.77 -1.55
C ASP A 117 -13.89 -1.21 -2.96
N ASP A 118 -14.82 -1.59 -3.84
CA ASP A 118 -14.95 -1.02 -5.19
C ASP A 118 -16.29 -0.28 -5.37
N GLY A 119 -16.95 0.07 -4.27
CA GLY A 119 -18.24 0.76 -4.23
C GLY A 119 -19.44 -0.18 -4.36
N THR A 120 -19.21 -1.46 -4.65
CA THR A 120 -20.26 -2.47 -4.85
C THR A 120 -20.05 -3.74 -4.01
N ASN A 121 -19.01 -3.77 -3.18
CA ASN A 121 -18.61 -4.97 -2.46
C ASN A 121 -19.38 -5.16 -1.15
N VAL A 122 -19.60 -6.44 -0.84
CA VAL A 122 -20.11 -6.91 0.45
C VAL A 122 -19.18 -8.03 0.90
N GLY A 123 -18.71 -7.96 2.15
CA GLY A 123 -17.94 -9.02 2.80
C GLY A 123 -16.43 -8.83 2.86
N LYS A 124 -15.90 -7.59 2.87
CA LYS A 124 -14.46 -7.32 3.08
C LYS A 124 -13.97 -7.85 4.42
N THR A 125 -14.60 -7.40 5.50
CA THR A 125 -14.33 -7.85 6.87
C THR A 125 -14.49 -9.36 6.99
N THR A 126 -15.62 -9.90 6.52
CA THR A 126 -15.88 -11.35 6.46
C THR A 126 -14.75 -12.12 5.77
N ALA A 127 -14.36 -11.71 4.56
CA ALA A 127 -13.31 -12.41 3.81
C ALA A 127 -11.94 -12.31 4.49
N SER A 128 -11.61 -11.14 5.06
CA SER A 128 -10.37 -10.96 5.81
C SER A 128 -10.32 -11.84 7.07
N LEU A 129 -11.43 -11.97 7.80
CA LEU A 129 -11.50 -12.79 9.00
C LEU A 129 -11.40 -14.27 8.69
N GLU A 130 -12.11 -14.77 7.68
CA GLU A 130 -11.99 -16.18 7.26
C GLU A 130 -10.55 -16.54 6.90
N LEU A 131 -9.84 -15.64 6.23
CA LEU A 131 -8.43 -15.84 5.92
C LEU A 131 -7.58 -15.87 7.20
N SER A 132 -7.87 -14.98 8.13
CA SER A 132 -7.11 -14.79 9.36
C SER A 132 -7.32 -15.91 10.37
N LEU A 133 -8.51 -16.50 10.44
CA LEU A 133 -8.78 -17.67 11.28
C LEU A 133 -7.86 -18.86 10.93
N LYS A 134 -7.47 -18.96 9.65
CA LYS A 134 -6.50 -19.95 9.17
C LYS A 134 -5.05 -19.54 9.48
N SER A 135 -4.66 -18.29 9.19
CA SER A 135 -3.26 -17.85 9.33
C SER A 135 -2.88 -17.45 10.76
N LYS A 136 -3.88 -17.27 11.64
CA LYS A 136 -3.76 -16.69 12.99
C LYS A 136 -3.23 -15.26 13.04
N GLY A 137 -3.14 -14.59 11.89
CA GLY A 137 -2.65 -13.21 11.76
C GLY A 137 -3.67 -12.28 11.12
N TYR A 138 -3.85 -11.10 11.71
CA TYR A 138 -4.71 -10.03 11.21
C TYR A 138 -3.91 -8.74 11.10
N VAL A 139 -4.28 -7.83 10.19
CA VAL A 139 -3.57 -6.55 10.00
C VAL A 139 -4.48 -5.35 10.25
N SER A 140 -5.66 -5.29 9.66
CA SER A 140 -6.57 -4.15 9.90
C SER A 140 -7.96 -4.43 9.37
N ASP A 141 -8.97 -3.83 9.99
CA ASP A 141 -10.35 -3.83 9.52
C ASP A 141 -10.79 -2.42 9.16
N GLU A 142 -11.62 -2.27 8.10
CA GLU A 142 -12.21 -1.03 7.57
C GLU A 142 -11.20 0.04 7.06
N PHE A 143 -10.00 0.12 7.63
CA PHE A 143 -8.97 1.10 7.39
C PHE A 143 -7.58 0.44 7.33
N SER A 144 -7.08 0.17 6.13
CA SER A 144 -5.70 -0.30 5.92
C SER A 144 -4.83 0.84 5.45
N ILE A 145 -3.77 1.18 6.19
CA ILE A 145 -2.76 2.14 5.71
C ILE A 145 -1.69 1.39 4.92
N TYR A 146 -1.47 1.82 3.69
CA TYR A 146 -0.52 1.22 2.76
C TYR A 146 0.58 2.20 2.38
N ASN A 147 1.83 1.79 2.55
CA ASN A 147 3.00 2.58 2.13
C ASN A 147 3.40 2.18 0.71
N VAL A 148 3.18 3.07 -0.26
CA VAL A 148 3.40 2.78 -1.68
C VAL A 148 4.86 2.44 -1.98
N ALA A 149 5.82 3.14 -1.37
CA ALA A 149 7.24 2.95 -1.63
C ALA A 149 7.73 1.58 -1.14
N SER A 150 7.50 1.26 0.13
CA SER A 150 7.95 0.01 0.77
C SER A 150 7.03 -1.19 0.52
N ASN A 151 5.85 -0.98 -0.06
CA ASN A 151 4.81 -1.99 -0.28
C ASN A 151 4.33 -2.70 1.01
N THR A 152 4.44 -2.01 2.14
CA THR A 152 4.01 -2.52 3.45
C THR A 152 2.60 -2.04 3.80
N VAL A 153 1.85 -2.89 4.50
CA VAL A 153 0.59 -2.51 5.16
C VAL A 153 0.84 -2.35 6.65
N LEU A 154 0.31 -1.27 7.23
CA LEU A 154 0.38 -1.00 8.66
C LEU A 154 -0.82 -1.60 9.39
N ASP A 155 -0.57 -2.01 10.62
CA ASP A 155 -1.56 -2.60 11.51
C ASP A 155 -2.08 -1.56 12.52
N PHE A 156 -3.33 -1.75 12.95
CA PHE A 156 -3.98 -1.08 14.07
C PHE A 156 -4.61 -2.13 15.00
N PRO A 157 -3.82 -2.75 15.90
CA PRO A 157 -4.27 -3.90 16.68
C PRO A 157 -5.43 -3.57 17.63
N ASP A 158 -5.49 -2.31 18.05
CA ASP A 158 -6.51 -1.80 18.97
C ASP A 158 -7.80 -1.36 18.25
N LEU A 159 -7.82 -1.40 16.91
CA LEU A 159 -9.01 -1.06 16.14
C LEU A 159 -10.01 -2.21 16.25
N PRO A 160 -11.24 -1.97 16.73
CA PRO A 160 -12.22 -3.02 16.84
C PRO A 160 -12.68 -3.47 15.45
N ILE A 161 -12.89 -4.77 15.29
CA ILE A 161 -13.44 -5.40 14.11
C ILE A 161 -14.95 -5.37 14.20
N HIS A 162 -15.61 -4.78 13.19
CA HIS A 162 -17.06 -4.70 13.16
C HIS A 162 -17.68 -5.83 12.32
N ILE A 163 -18.49 -6.65 12.97
CA ILE A 163 -19.17 -7.80 12.37
C ILE A 163 -20.66 -7.54 12.25
N ARG A 164 -21.19 -7.77 11.04
CA ARG A 164 -22.63 -7.72 10.80
C ARG A 164 -23.32 -8.96 11.36
N ASN A 165 -24.54 -8.79 11.85
CA ASN A 165 -25.37 -9.86 12.43
C ASN A 165 -25.43 -11.13 11.58
N GLU A 166 -25.59 -11.01 10.25
CA GLU A 166 -25.63 -12.17 9.35
C GLU A 166 -24.37 -13.04 9.44
N TYR A 167 -23.21 -12.42 9.61
CA TYR A 167 -21.95 -13.16 9.76
C TYR A 167 -21.72 -13.62 11.20
N LEU A 168 -22.23 -12.91 12.21
CA LEU A 168 -22.24 -13.39 13.61
C LEU A 168 -22.96 -14.72 13.74
N THR A 169 -24.16 -14.86 13.17
CA THR A 169 -24.90 -16.12 13.16
C THR A 169 -24.08 -17.26 12.53
N ASN A 170 -23.29 -16.95 11.48
CA ASN A 170 -22.41 -17.94 10.86
C ASN A 170 -21.24 -18.35 11.78
N LEU A 171 -20.62 -17.40 12.48
CA LEU A 171 -19.51 -17.67 13.38
C LEU A 171 -19.96 -18.46 14.62
N ASN A 172 -21.10 -18.08 15.20
CA ASN A 172 -21.72 -18.77 16.34
C ASN A 172 -22.07 -20.23 15.98
N SER A 173 -22.70 -20.47 14.83
CA SER A 173 -23.04 -21.84 14.40
C SER A 173 -21.82 -22.72 14.11
N ARG A 174 -20.64 -22.12 13.93
CA ARG A 174 -19.35 -22.82 13.77
C ARG A 174 -18.57 -22.96 15.08
N GLY A 175 -19.11 -22.48 16.20
CA GLY A 175 -18.45 -22.50 17.51
C GLY A 175 -17.18 -21.63 17.58
N ILE A 176 -17.07 -20.60 16.75
CA ILE A 176 -15.89 -19.72 16.71
C ILE A 176 -15.94 -18.66 17.81
N LEU A 177 -17.13 -18.19 18.17
CA LEU A 177 -17.34 -17.23 19.25
C LEU A 177 -17.90 -17.95 20.48
N VAL A 178 -17.37 -17.63 21.66
CA VAL A 178 -17.67 -18.34 22.93
C VAL A 178 -18.64 -17.54 23.81
N ASP A 179 -18.78 -16.23 23.63
CA ASP A 179 -19.72 -15.39 24.39
C ASP A 179 -20.14 -14.15 23.59
N ASP A 180 -21.43 -14.10 23.20
CA ASP A 180 -22.05 -13.01 22.43
C ASP A 180 -22.88 -12.07 23.35
N THR A 181 -23.07 -12.44 24.61
CA THR A 181 -24.11 -11.83 25.47
C THR A 181 -23.70 -10.51 26.13
N SER A 182 -22.40 -10.18 26.11
CA SER A 182 -21.82 -9.03 26.84
C SER A 182 -21.15 -7.98 25.94
N ARG A 183 -21.08 -8.20 24.62
CA ARG A 183 -20.28 -7.37 23.71
C ARG A 183 -21.16 -6.34 23.02
N CYS A 184 -20.69 -5.08 23.02
CA CYS A 184 -21.36 -3.97 22.34
C CYS A 184 -21.52 -4.26 20.84
N HIS A 185 -22.64 -4.90 20.49
CA HIS A 185 -23.31 -4.77 19.22
C HIS A 185 -22.45 -5.00 17.96
N GLY A 186 -21.67 -6.08 17.97
CA GLY A 186 -20.92 -6.49 16.79
C GLY A 186 -19.47 -5.99 16.72
N LEU A 187 -18.94 -5.34 17.76
CA LEU A 187 -17.54 -4.95 17.86
C LEU A 187 -16.70 -6.00 18.61
N PHE A 188 -15.58 -6.41 18.01
CA PHE A 188 -14.70 -7.44 18.53
C PHE A 188 -13.24 -7.01 18.48
N SER A 189 -12.45 -7.52 19.41
CA SER A 189 -10.98 -7.42 19.44
C SER A 189 -10.34 -8.59 18.69
N LEU A 190 -9.03 -8.51 18.44
CA LEU A 190 -8.28 -9.64 17.87
C LEU A 190 -8.28 -10.88 18.78
N SER A 191 -8.20 -10.66 20.10
CA SER A 191 -8.23 -11.73 21.10
C SER A 191 -9.50 -12.56 21.07
N ASP A 192 -10.62 -11.94 20.67
CA ASP A 192 -11.92 -12.62 20.56
C ASP A 192 -11.93 -13.74 19.51
N PHE A 193 -10.99 -13.70 18.58
CA PHE A 193 -10.79 -14.69 17.53
C PHE A 193 -9.49 -15.49 17.71
N GLY A 194 -8.76 -15.26 18.80
CA GLY A 194 -7.41 -15.80 19.00
C GLY A 194 -6.42 -15.38 17.92
N LEU A 195 -6.59 -14.17 17.37
CA LEU A 195 -5.75 -13.61 16.31
C LEU A 195 -4.63 -12.75 16.89
N LYS A 196 -3.51 -12.69 16.16
CA LYS A 196 -2.38 -11.81 16.49
C LYS A 196 -2.28 -10.70 15.45
N SER A 197 -1.92 -9.53 15.93
CA SER A 197 -1.48 -8.40 15.12
C SER A 197 -0.24 -8.78 14.30
N ASN A 198 -0.17 -8.27 13.07
CA ASN A 198 0.97 -8.42 12.18
C ASN A 198 1.24 -7.11 11.44
N SER A 199 2.19 -6.33 11.95
CA SER A 199 2.63 -5.09 11.32
C SER A 199 3.76 -5.32 10.31
N GLY A 200 3.72 -4.58 9.19
CA GLY A 200 4.87 -4.47 8.28
C GLY A 200 4.98 -5.58 7.22
N ALA A 201 3.95 -6.42 7.09
CA ALA A 201 3.90 -7.42 6.03
C ALA A 201 3.67 -6.79 4.64
N GLN A 202 4.16 -7.48 3.62
CA GLN A 202 4.15 -7.02 2.24
C GLN A 202 2.80 -7.31 1.58
N LEU A 203 2.18 -6.26 1.02
CA LEU A 203 0.97 -6.42 0.23
C LEU A 203 1.29 -7.33 -0.97
N SER A 204 0.54 -8.42 -1.12
CA SER A 204 0.81 -9.42 -2.16
C SER A 204 -0.30 -9.54 -3.19
N MET A 205 -1.53 -9.16 -2.84
CA MET A 205 -2.67 -9.17 -3.74
C MET A 205 -3.77 -8.27 -3.20
N ILE A 206 -4.52 -7.66 -4.11
CA ILE A 206 -5.77 -6.96 -3.79
C ILE A 206 -6.94 -7.81 -4.27
N VAL A 207 -7.87 -8.10 -3.38
CA VAL A 207 -9.08 -8.88 -3.65
C VAL A 207 -10.30 -7.98 -3.45
N TYR A 208 -11.21 -7.99 -4.41
CA TYR A 208 -12.51 -7.33 -4.35
C TYR A 208 -13.58 -8.41 -4.13
N PRO A 209 -13.98 -8.67 -2.88
CA PRO A 209 -14.89 -9.76 -2.54
C PRO A 209 -16.35 -9.38 -2.85
N ARG A 210 -17.09 -10.33 -3.43
CA ARG A 210 -18.50 -10.19 -3.78
C ARG A 210 -19.29 -11.35 -3.21
N TYR A 211 -20.04 -11.08 -2.16
CA TYR A 211 -21.04 -12.01 -1.66
C TYR A 211 -22.22 -12.09 -2.63
N CYS A 212 -22.56 -13.28 -3.12
CA CYS A 212 -23.73 -13.48 -3.97
C CYS A 212 -24.22 -14.93 -3.90
N LEU A 213 -25.38 -15.15 -3.26
CA LEU A 213 -25.99 -16.49 -3.14
C LEU A 213 -26.36 -17.12 -4.50
N LYS A 214 -26.79 -16.29 -5.47
CA LYS A 214 -27.25 -16.76 -6.79
C LYS A 214 -26.12 -17.08 -7.77
N ALA A 215 -24.94 -16.50 -7.58
CA ALA A 215 -23.82 -16.65 -8.52
C ALA A 215 -22.87 -17.77 -8.06
N LYS A 216 -22.42 -18.60 -9.01
CA LYS A 216 -21.40 -19.61 -8.74
C LYS A 216 -20.10 -18.95 -8.24
N PRO A 217 -19.40 -19.54 -7.26
CA PRO A 217 -18.13 -19.02 -6.78
C PRO A 217 -17.09 -18.92 -7.89
N LYS A 218 -16.44 -17.76 -8.02
CA LYS A 218 -15.51 -17.50 -9.13
C LYS A 218 -14.33 -16.63 -8.70
N VAL A 219 -13.22 -16.79 -9.39
CA VAL A 219 -11.99 -16.00 -9.21
C VAL A 219 -11.64 -15.40 -10.57
N ILE A 220 -11.51 -14.08 -10.64
CA ILE A 220 -11.24 -13.35 -11.88
C ILE A 220 -10.07 -12.40 -11.64
N CYS A 221 -8.98 -12.57 -12.40
CA CYS A 221 -7.91 -11.56 -12.45
C CYS A 221 -8.43 -10.33 -13.20
N LEU A 222 -8.31 -9.14 -12.61
CA LEU A 222 -8.83 -7.91 -13.18
C LEU A 222 -7.87 -7.32 -14.22
N SER A 223 -8.42 -6.80 -15.33
CA SER A 223 -7.63 -6.05 -16.31
C SER A 223 -7.07 -4.77 -15.71
N LYS A 224 -5.95 -4.25 -16.24
CA LYS A 224 -5.30 -3.03 -15.74
C LYS A 224 -6.28 -1.86 -15.57
N THR A 225 -7.16 -1.66 -16.54
CA THR A 225 -8.20 -0.60 -16.50
C THR A 225 -9.19 -0.78 -15.36
N LYS A 226 -9.67 -2.01 -15.12
CA LYS A 226 -10.59 -2.30 -14.00
C LYS A 226 -9.87 -2.18 -12.66
N SER A 227 -8.64 -2.67 -12.57
CA SER A 227 -7.82 -2.57 -11.36
C SER A 227 -7.56 -1.11 -10.97
N LYS A 228 -7.26 -0.24 -11.94
CA LYS A 228 -7.08 1.20 -11.71
C LYS A 228 -8.36 1.87 -11.22
N ALA A 229 -9.50 1.62 -11.88
CA ALA A 229 -10.78 2.18 -11.47
C ALA A 229 -11.20 1.72 -10.05
N ASN A 230 -10.96 0.45 -9.71
CA ASN A 230 -11.27 -0.03 -8.37
C ASN A 230 -10.31 0.54 -7.31
N LEU A 231 -9.03 0.73 -7.64
CA LEU A 231 -8.06 1.39 -6.76
C LEU A 231 -8.40 2.85 -6.49
N GLU A 232 -8.90 3.59 -7.48
CA GLU A 232 -9.41 4.95 -7.28
C GLU A 232 -10.52 4.95 -6.23
N ILE A 233 -11.47 4.03 -6.31
CA ILE A 233 -12.53 3.91 -5.30
C ILE A 233 -11.95 3.49 -3.94
N LEU A 234 -11.02 2.54 -3.93
CA LEU A 234 -10.39 2.05 -2.72
C LEU A 234 -9.70 3.17 -1.92
N VAL A 235 -9.00 4.07 -2.61
CA VAL A 235 -8.26 5.18 -2.01
C VAL A 235 -9.16 6.37 -1.67
N PHE A 236 -10.09 6.73 -2.57
CA PHE A 236 -10.82 7.99 -2.43
C PHE A 236 -12.20 7.84 -1.81
N SER A 237 -12.74 6.63 -1.64
CA SER A 237 -14.09 6.44 -1.08
C SER A 237 -14.22 6.97 0.35
N HIS A 238 -13.19 6.82 1.17
CA HIS A 238 -13.16 7.37 2.54
C HIS A 238 -13.19 8.91 2.54
N ARG A 239 -12.41 9.55 1.66
CA ARG A 239 -12.43 11.01 1.46
C ARG A 239 -13.76 11.50 0.92
N ALA A 240 -14.30 10.80 -0.08
CA ALA A 240 -15.61 11.09 -0.63
C ALA A 240 -16.68 11.04 0.47
N LYS A 241 -16.71 9.97 1.28
CA LYS A 241 -17.66 9.85 2.40
C LYS A 241 -17.50 10.92 3.46
N PHE A 242 -16.29 11.43 3.65
CA PHE A 242 -16.01 12.50 4.60
C PHE A 242 -16.45 13.87 4.08
N LEU A 243 -16.13 14.19 2.84
CA LEU A 243 -16.46 15.47 2.20
C LEU A 243 -17.93 15.57 1.80
N TYR A 244 -18.56 14.43 1.55
CA TYR A 244 -19.95 14.32 1.15
C TYR A 244 -20.67 13.35 2.10
N PRO A 245 -21.15 13.85 3.26
CA PRO A 245 -21.77 12.99 4.28
C PRO A 245 -22.98 12.18 3.77
N LYS A 246 -23.59 12.58 2.64
CA LYS A 246 -24.60 11.80 1.90
C LYS A 246 -24.13 10.40 1.46
N TYR A 247 -22.82 10.16 1.38
CA TYR A 247 -22.25 8.86 1.02
C TYR A 247 -22.00 7.95 2.22
N ASP A 248 -22.12 8.48 3.43
CA ASP A 248 -21.84 7.72 4.64
C ASP A 248 -23.11 7.07 5.19
N ARG A 249 -23.06 5.75 5.37
CA ARG A 249 -24.19 4.99 5.95
C ARG A 249 -24.28 5.17 7.46
N ALA A 250 -23.29 5.81 8.04
CA ALA A 250 -23.11 6.00 9.46
C ALA A 250 -24.07 7.08 10.04
N SER A 251 -25.27 7.27 9.49
CA SER A 251 -26.38 8.05 10.09
C SER A 251 -26.18 9.56 10.38
N TRP A 252 -25.04 10.17 10.02
CA TRP A 252 -24.84 11.62 10.16
C TRP A 252 -25.81 12.44 9.29
N LEU A 253 -26.20 11.91 8.14
CA LEU A 253 -27.36 12.32 7.33
C LEU A 253 -28.02 11.04 6.83
N LYS A 254 -29.35 10.97 6.76
CA LYS A 254 -30.01 9.79 6.20
C LYS A 254 -30.02 9.89 4.67
N LYS A 255 -29.98 8.74 3.99
CA LYS A 255 -30.10 8.67 2.53
C LYS A 255 -31.38 9.34 1.99
N THR A 256 -32.41 9.42 2.84
CA THR A 256 -33.70 10.08 2.57
C THR A 256 -33.63 11.61 2.53
N ASP A 257 -32.53 12.20 2.97
CA ASP A 257 -32.40 13.66 3.14
C ASP A 257 -31.72 14.32 1.92
N CYS A 258 -31.57 13.59 0.80
CA CYS A 258 -30.85 14.05 -0.39
C CYS A 258 -31.60 13.69 -1.69
N THR A 259 -31.76 14.67 -2.59
CA THR A 259 -32.44 14.52 -3.90
C THR A 259 -31.49 14.23 -5.06
N GLU A 260 -30.17 14.28 -4.85
CA GLU A 260 -29.16 14.05 -5.87
C GLU A 260 -28.85 12.55 -6.06
N ILE A 261 -28.59 12.15 -7.31
CA ILE A 261 -28.22 10.77 -7.65
C ILE A 261 -26.74 10.52 -7.32
N PHE A 262 -26.48 9.37 -6.70
CA PHE A 262 -25.16 8.92 -6.27
C PHE A 262 -24.32 8.32 -7.41
N ASP A 263 -23.04 8.73 -7.52
CA ASP A 263 -22.05 8.05 -8.35
C ASP A 263 -20.65 8.06 -7.71
N MET A 264 -20.40 7.11 -6.79
CA MET A 264 -19.10 6.92 -6.12
C MET A 264 -17.92 6.87 -7.10
N LYS A 265 -18.13 6.26 -8.27
CA LYS A 265 -17.06 6.04 -9.23
C LYS A 265 -16.65 7.36 -9.86
N ASN A 266 -17.61 8.17 -10.30
CA ASN A 266 -17.33 9.49 -10.88
C ASN A 266 -16.75 10.46 -9.84
N ASP A 267 -17.24 10.42 -8.60
CA ASP A 267 -16.75 11.30 -7.53
C ASP A 267 -15.33 10.94 -7.06
N CYS A 268 -15.05 9.65 -6.86
CA CYS A 268 -13.69 9.19 -6.54
C CYS A 268 -12.73 9.51 -7.68
N ARG A 269 -13.16 9.32 -8.94
CA ARG A 269 -12.34 9.66 -10.11
C ARG A 269 -12.03 11.15 -10.18
N ARG A 270 -13.00 12.02 -9.86
CA ARG A 270 -12.78 13.47 -9.78
C ARG A 270 -11.78 13.84 -8.68
N LEU A 271 -11.84 13.20 -7.51
CA LEU A 271 -10.85 13.38 -6.44
C LEU A 271 -9.46 12.80 -6.78
N ALA A 272 -9.42 11.80 -7.67
CA ALA A 272 -8.21 11.18 -8.18
C ALA A 272 -7.54 11.97 -9.32
N TYR A 273 -8.24 12.94 -9.92
CA TYR A 273 -7.74 13.67 -11.08
C TYR A 273 -6.39 14.33 -10.79
N GLY A 274 -5.40 14.10 -11.67
CA GLY A 274 -4.03 14.57 -11.48
C GLY A 274 -3.21 13.82 -10.43
N LYS A 275 -3.75 12.77 -9.79
CA LYS A 275 -3.07 11.96 -8.76
C LYS A 275 -2.92 10.50 -9.16
N ASN A 276 -2.95 10.18 -10.46
CA ASN A 276 -3.07 8.79 -10.94
C ASN A 276 -1.81 7.93 -10.81
N ASP A 277 -0.66 8.54 -10.51
CA ASP A 277 0.64 7.85 -10.49
C ASP A 277 0.71 6.77 -9.40
N PHE A 278 -0.02 6.92 -8.29
CA PHE A 278 -0.05 5.89 -7.25
C PHE A 278 -0.63 4.57 -7.78
N ALA A 279 -1.64 4.62 -8.66
CA ALA A 279 -2.31 3.42 -9.11
C ALA A 279 -1.37 2.58 -9.97
N ASP A 280 -0.61 3.23 -10.86
CA ASP A 280 0.42 2.55 -11.65
C ASP A 280 1.55 2.01 -10.75
N GLN A 281 1.99 2.76 -9.73
CA GLN A 281 2.98 2.28 -8.76
C GLN A 281 2.51 1.07 -7.94
N VAL A 282 1.24 1.02 -7.52
CA VAL A 282 0.67 -0.12 -6.80
C VAL A 282 0.54 -1.32 -7.74
N LEU A 283 -0.01 -1.13 -8.95
CA LEU A 283 -0.29 -2.22 -9.89
C LEU A 283 0.96 -2.80 -10.57
N GLN A 284 2.10 -2.12 -10.48
CA GLN A 284 3.40 -2.70 -10.82
C GLN A 284 3.84 -3.79 -9.82
N LYS A 285 3.36 -3.72 -8.57
CA LYS A 285 3.77 -4.63 -7.48
C LYS A 285 2.79 -5.76 -7.25
N VAL A 286 1.49 -5.46 -7.29
CA VAL A 286 0.44 -6.42 -6.93
C VAL A 286 -0.68 -6.50 -7.94
N ALA A 287 -1.17 -7.72 -8.16
CA ALA A 287 -2.34 -7.96 -8.99
C ALA A 287 -3.64 -7.76 -8.21
N SER A 288 -4.71 -7.44 -8.95
CA SER A 288 -6.06 -7.30 -8.42
C SER A 288 -6.97 -8.42 -8.91
N TYR A 289 -7.80 -8.94 -8.01
CA TYR A 289 -8.73 -10.03 -8.29
C TYR A 289 -10.13 -9.67 -7.83
N SER A 290 -11.15 -10.14 -8.54
CA SER A 290 -12.51 -10.24 -7.99
C SER A 290 -12.77 -11.69 -7.59
N ILE A 291 -13.30 -11.86 -6.38
CA ILE A 291 -13.71 -13.17 -5.87
C ILE A 291 -15.19 -13.10 -5.54
N THR A 292 -15.99 -13.95 -6.17
CA THR A 292 -17.39 -14.16 -5.78
C THR A 292 -17.49 -15.41 -4.92
N PHE A 293 -18.22 -15.30 -3.82
CA PHE A 293 -18.42 -16.39 -2.86
C PHE A 293 -19.88 -16.40 -2.40
N GLN A 294 -20.34 -17.58 -2.01
CA GLN A 294 -21.70 -17.84 -1.49
C GLN A 294 -21.69 -18.05 0.02
N THR A 295 -20.59 -18.58 0.56
CA THR A 295 -20.42 -18.78 2.01
C THR A 295 -19.02 -18.32 2.44
N PRO A 296 -18.86 -17.76 3.65
CA PRO A 296 -17.56 -17.31 4.14
C PRO A 296 -16.46 -18.39 4.07
N SER A 297 -16.81 -19.65 4.39
CA SER A 297 -15.89 -20.79 4.36
C SER A 297 -15.20 -21.04 3.01
N GLN A 298 -15.75 -20.54 1.89
CA GLN A 298 -15.15 -20.68 0.56
C GLN A 298 -13.94 -19.75 0.34
N ILE A 299 -13.81 -18.67 1.12
CA ILE A 299 -12.84 -17.60 0.88
C ILE A 299 -11.40 -18.12 0.83
N VAL A 300 -11.00 -18.94 1.78
CA VAL A 300 -9.63 -19.50 1.84
C VAL A 300 -9.29 -20.28 0.57
N GLY A 301 -10.21 -21.14 0.12
CA GLY A 301 -10.03 -21.93 -1.11
C GLY A 301 -9.98 -21.06 -2.37
N LEU A 302 -10.82 -20.02 -2.43
CA LEU A 302 -10.88 -19.07 -3.54
C LEU A 302 -9.59 -18.21 -3.64
N VAL A 303 -9.11 -17.68 -2.51
CA VAL A 303 -7.84 -16.96 -2.45
C VAL A 303 -6.68 -17.88 -2.84
N GLY A 304 -6.68 -19.13 -2.36
CA GLY A 304 -5.69 -20.13 -2.76
C GLY A 304 -5.67 -20.40 -4.27
N ARG A 305 -6.82 -20.37 -4.95
CA ARG A 305 -6.88 -20.43 -6.42
C ARG A 305 -6.26 -19.19 -7.06
N ALA A 306 -6.56 -17.99 -6.57
CA ALA A 306 -5.96 -16.74 -7.07
C ALA A 306 -4.43 -16.74 -6.91
N VAL A 307 -3.92 -17.19 -5.77
CA VAL A 307 -2.47 -17.32 -5.51
C VAL A 307 -1.82 -18.27 -6.50
N ARG A 308 -2.41 -19.45 -6.77
CA ARG A 308 -1.89 -20.39 -7.78
C ARG A 308 -1.90 -19.80 -9.20
N MET A 309 -2.88 -18.97 -9.53
CA MET A 309 -2.90 -18.25 -10.82
C MET A 309 -1.75 -17.25 -10.91
N GLU A 310 -1.50 -16.47 -9.84
CA GLU A 310 -0.36 -15.54 -9.79
C GLU A 310 0.99 -16.26 -9.84
N GLN A 311 1.15 -17.40 -9.17
CA GLN A 311 2.39 -18.18 -9.20
C GLN A 311 2.77 -18.68 -10.59
N LYS A 312 1.78 -18.85 -11.48
CA LYS A 312 2.01 -19.21 -12.90
C LYS A 312 2.31 -17.99 -13.77
N ARG A 313 2.08 -16.77 -13.27
CA ARG A 313 2.32 -15.53 -14.01
C ARG A 313 3.82 -15.21 -14.00
N SER A 314 4.35 -14.85 -15.17
CA SER A 314 5.68 -14.26 -15.28
C SER A 314 5.55 -12.77 -15.59
N VAL A 315 6.20 -11.94 -14.77
CA VAL A 315 6.35 -10.50 -15.04
C VAL A 315 7.71 -10.30 -15.67
N LYS A 316 7.74 -9.76 -16.89
CA LYS A 316 8.98 -9.49 -17.61
C LYS A 316 9.47 -8.08 -17.27
N HIS A 317 10.76 -7.96 -16.96
CA HIS A 317 11.44 -6.69 -16.72
C HIS A 317 12.56 -6.52 -17.73
N LEU A 318 12.61 -5.36 -18.37
CA LEU A 318 13.72 -4.98 -19.25
C LEU A 318 14.58 -3.96 -18.52
N SER A 319 15.87 -4.25 -18.48
CA SER A 319 16.87 -3.38 -17.89
C SER A 319 18.08 -3.23 -18.80
N ALA A 320 18.84 -2.18 -18.56
CA ALA A 320 20.12 -1.98 -19.21
C ALA A 320 21.21 -1.75 -18.18
N SER A 321 22.41 -2.27 -18.45
CA SER A 321 23.60 -2.14 -17.61
C SER A 321 24.74 -1.55 -18.41
N ALA A 322 25.61 -0.80 -17.74
CA ALA A 322 26.77 -0.16 -18.35
C ALA A 322 28.08 -0.69 -17.77
N VAL A 323 28.94 -1.24 -18.63
CA VAL A 323 30.37 -1.33 -18.33
C VAL A 323 31.00 -0.02 -18.77
N VAL A 324 31.14 0.91 -17.82
CA VAL A 324 31.81 2.19 -18.07
C VAL A 324 33.30 2.02 -17.83
N TYR A 325 34.11 2.29 -18.84
CA TYR A 325 35.57 2.27 -18.72
C TYR A 325 36.16 3.66 -18.92
N PHE A 326 37.26 3.93 -18.24
CA PHE A 326 38.11 5.10 -18.43
C PHE A 326 39.48 4.59 -18.85
N LYS A 327 39.98 5.01 -20.02
CA LYS A 327 41.28 4.61 -20.55
C LYS A 327 42.19 5.84 -20.62
N ASN A 328 43.40 5.73 -20.07
CA ASN A 328 44.52 6.61 -20.40
C ASN A 328 45.59 5.78 -21.14
N LYS A 329 46.81 6.32 -21.34
CA LYS A 329 47.85 5.62 -22.11
C LYS A 329 48.31 4.30 -21.46
N GLU A 330 48.20 4.16 -20.14
CA GLU A 330 48.81 3.07 -19.38
C GLU A 330 47.81 2.26 -18.55
N ASP A 331 46.60 2.78 -18.32
CA ASP A 331 45.64 2.21 -17.37
C ASP A 331 44.20 2.26 -17.91
N ILE A 332 43.45 1.23 -17.57
CA ILE A 332 42.01 1.11 -17.81
C ILE A 332 41.34 0.91 -16.47
N LYS A 333 40.32 1.72 -16.16
CA LYS A 333 39.49 1.53 -14.96
C LYS A 333 38.04 1.30 -15.33
N ILE A 334 37.40 0.38 -14.63
CA ILE A 334 35.97 0.07 -14.71
C ILE A 334 35.26 0.69 -13.51
N LEU A 335 34.11 1.29 -13.79
CA LEU A 335 33.23 1.89 -12.81
C LEU A 335 32.31 0.86 -12.17
N LEU A 336 32.26 0.84 -10.84
CA LEU A 336 31.39 0.00 -10.04
C LEU A 336 30.65 0.83 -9.00
N ILE A 337 29.54 0.28 -8.50
CA ILE A 337 28.75 0.82 -7.40
C ILE A 337 28.57 -0.22 -6.30
N LYS A 338 28.40 0.24 -5.06
CA LYS A 338 28.23 -0.61 -3.87
C LYS A 338 26.97 -0.24 -3.10
N LYS A 339 26.25 -1.25 -2.61
CA LYS A 339 25.10 -1.10 -1.70
C LYS A 339 25.50 -1.21 -0.23
N ALA A 340 24.60 -0.77 0.64
CA ALA A 340 24.79 -0.81 2.09
C ALA A 340 25.02 -2.24 2.65
N ASP A 341 24.49 -3.27 1.98
CA ASP A 341 24.71 -4.68 2.32
C ASP A 341 26.08 -5.23 1.87
N GLY A 342 26.91 -4.38 1.25
CA GLY A 342 28.25 -4.72 0.78
C GLY A 342 28.31 -5.24 -0.65
N SER A 343 27.18 -5.52 -1.30
CA SER A 343 27.13 -6.03 -2.67
C SER A 343 27.59 -4.98 -3.70
N ILE A 344 28.34 -5.43 -4.72
CA ILE A 344 29.00 -4.59 -5.73
C ILE A 344 28.53 -4.99 -7.14
N PHE A 345 28.21 -3.98 -7.96
CA PHE A 345 27.58 -4.15 -9.27
C PHE A 345 28.12 -3.16 -10.31
N LEU A 346 27.82 -3.45 -11.57
CA LEU A 346 27.75 -2.46 -12.64
C LEU A 346 26.52 -1.57 -12.46
N PRO A 347 26.60 -0.28 -12.84
CA PRO A 347 25.41 0.57 -12.90
C PRO A 347 24.38 0.01 -13.87
N LYS A 348 23.11 -0.03 -13.45
CA LYS A 348 22.00 -0.64 -14.19
C LYS A 348 20.63 -0.21 -13.65
N GLY A 349 19.66 -0.09 -14.54
CA GLY A 349 18.27 0.12 -14.15
C GLY A 349 17.26 -0.18 -15.24
N HIS A 350 16.03 0.25 -15.07
CA HIS A 350 14.92 -0.11 -15.96
C HIS A 350 15.00 0.66 -17.28
N VAL A 351 14.63 0.00 -18.38
CA VAL A 351 14.44 0.69 -19.66
C VAL A 351 13.07 1.37 -19.62
N ASN A 352 13.06 2.69 -19.72
CA ASN A 352 11.81 3.47 -19.73
C ASN A 352 11.04 3.27 -21.04
N TYR A 353 9.75 3.59 -21.03
CA TYR A 353 8.92 3.48 -22.23
C TYR A 353 9.45 4.38 -23.35
N GLY A 354 9.71 3.79 -24.53
CA GLY A 354 10.29 4.50 -25.69
C GLY A 354 11.79 4.76 -25.59
N GLU A 355 12.44 4.41 -24.48
CA GLU A 355 13.89 4.57 -24.28
C GLU A 355 14.66 3.42 -24.96
N LYS A 356 15.75 3.74 -25.67
CA LYS A 356 16.66 2.70 -26.16
C LYS A 356 17.44 2.15 -24.98
N ALA A 357 17.68 0.83 -24.95
CA ALA A 357 18.46 0.22 -23.87
C ALA A 357 19.89 0.79 -23.73
N SER A 358 20.51 1.26 -24.83
CA SER A 358 21.79 1.98 -24.78
C SER A 358 21.72 3.28 -23.98
N ASP A 359 20.62 4.01 -24.16
CA ASP A 359 20.41 5.33 -23.56
C ASP A 359 20.07 5.16 -22.08
N ALA A 360 19.27 4.13 -21.76
CA ALA A 360 19.02 3.69 -20.39
C ALA A 360 20.34 3.35 -19.67
N ALA A 361 21.22 2.53 -20.28
CA ALA A 361 22.51 2.18 -19.67
C ALA A 361 23.36 3.43 -19.35
N LEU A 362 23.39 4.41 -20.27
CA LEU A 362 24.12 5.67 -20.04
C LEU A 362 23.45 6.52 -18.96
N ARG A 363 22.11 6.63 -18.95
CA ARG A 363 21.36 7.38 -17.95
C ARG A 363 21.58 6.82 -16.56
N GLU A 364 21.41 5.52 -16.38
CA GLU A 364 21.60 4.82 -15.10
C GLU A 364 23.04 4.99 -14.60
N ALA A 365 24.04 4.88 -15.49
CA ALA A 365 25.41 5.19 -15.13
C ALA A 365 25.60 6.65 -14.65
N LYS A 366 24.89 7.63 -15.22
CA LYS A 366 24.93 9.02 -14.74
C LYS A 366 24.25 9.16 -13.38
N GLU A 367 23.06 8.60 -13.24
CA GLU A 367 22.21 8.71 -12.05
C GLU A 367 22.84 8.01 -10.84
N GLU A 368 23.26 6.76 -10.99
CA GLU A 368 23.75 5.92 -9.89
C GLU A 368 25.19 6.25 -9.44
N THR A 369 26.01 6.84 -10.31
CA THR A 369 27.46 6.98 -10.08
C THR A 369 27.99 8.42 -10.13
N GLY A 370 27.18 9.36 -10.62
CA GLY A 370 27.65 10.72 -10.92
C GLY A 370 28.56 10.81 -12.15
N LEU A 371 28.47 9.87 -13.10
CA LEU A 371 29.04 10.04 -14.43
C LEU A 371 28.47 11.31 -15.07
N ILE A 372 29.32 12.18 -15.61
CA ILE A 372 28.90 13.44 -16.24
C ILE A 372 28.75 13.24 -17.75
N SER A 373 29.75 12.63 -18.37
CA SER A 373 29.78 12.39 -19.81
C SER A 373 30.43 11.05 -20.14
N GLY A 374 29.83 10.36 -21.11
CA GLY A 374 30.31 9.09 -21.64
C GLY A 374 29.73 8.84 -23.03
N ILE A 375 30.41 7.99 -23.80
CA ILE A 375 30.04 7.65 -25.18
C ILE A 375 29.71 6.17 -25.22
N VAL A 376 28.46 5.83 -25.57
CA VAL A 376 28.07 4.43 -25.79
C VAL A 376 28.79 3.91 -27.04
N LYS A 377 29.53 2.82 -26.90
CA LYS A 377 30.29 2.23 -28.02
C LYS A 377 29.50 1.12 -28.70
N ARG A 378 29.01 0.13 -27.96
CA ARG A 378 28.27 -1.05 -28.47
C ARG A 378 27.63 -1.87 -27.36
N LYS A 379 26.71 -2.78 -27.72
CA LYS A 379 26.19 -3.83 -26.82
C LYS A 379 27.27 -4.91 -26.63
N ILE A 380 27.51 -5.30 -25.37
CA ILE A 380 28.45 -6.37 -24.99
C ILE A 380 27.75 -7.73 -24.97
N GLY A 381 26.50 -7.74 -24.53
CA GLY A 381 25.72 -8.96 -24.38
C GLY A 381 24.44 -8.73 -23.59
N GLU A 382 23.84 -9.83 -23.17
CA GLU A 382 22.63 -9.87 -22.37
C GLU A 382 22.69 -11.06 -21.43
N TYR A 383 22.06 -10.92 -20.27
CA TYR A 383 21.81 -12.01 -19.35
C TYR A 383 20.41 -11.86 -18.75
N SER A 384 19.84 -12.98 -18.31
CA SER A 384 18.51 -13.02 -17.69
C SER A 384 18.55 -13.83 -16.41
N TYR A 385 17.81 -13.38 -15.41
CA TYR A 385 17.63 -14.12 -14.18
C TYR A 385 16.18 -14.02 -13.69
N ILE A 386 15.79 -15.03 -12.92
CA ILE A 386 14.47 -15.14 -12.34
C ILE A 386 14.57 -14.88 -10.84
N PHE A 387 13.65 -14.08 -10.32
CA PHE A 387 13.49 -13.89 -8.88
C PHE A 387 12.01 -13.82 -8.51
N THR A 388 11.71 -14.10 -7.25
CA THR A 388 10.38 -13.86 -6.69
C THR A 388 10.52 -12.76 -5.65
N PRO A 389 9.88 -11.59 -5.84
CA PRO A 389 9.93 -10.55 -4.82
C PRO A 389 9.29 -11.03 -3.51
N ASN A 390 9.69 -10.39 -2.40
CA ASN A 390 9.08 -10.64 -1.09
C ASN A 390 7.59 -10.26 -1.07
N TYR A 391 7.18 -9.37 -1.96
CA TYR A 391 5.80 -9.06 -2.27
C TYR A 391 5.27 -9.88 -3.45
N GLY A 392 3.96 -10.01 -3.52
CA GLY A 392 3.32 -10.70 -4.64
C GLY A 392 3.57 -12.21 -4.65
N PHE A 393 3.07 -12.86 -5.70
CA PHE A 393 3.22 -14.29 -5.89
C PHE A 393 3.75 -14.65 -7.28
N ALA A 394 3.89 -13.66 -8.17
CA ALA A 394 4.36 -13.88 -9.53
C ALA A 394 5.88 -14.05 -9.58
N THR A 395 6.33 -14.76 -10.59
CA THR A 395 7.76 -14.93 -10.89
C THR A 395 8.23 -13.79 -11.78
N HIS A 396 9.30 -13.11 -11.40
CA HIS A 396 9.84 -11.97 -12.15
C HIS A 396 11.02 -12.45 -12.99
N ASN A 397 10.91 -12.32 -14.31
CA ASN A 397 11.99 -12.61 -15.25
C ASN A 397 12.59 -11.29 -15.72
N LYS A 398 13.83 -11.02 -15.33
CA LYS A 398 14.53 -9.78 -15.67
C LYS A 398 15.61 -10.07 -16.69
N THR A 399 15.55 -9.33 -17.79
CA THR A 399 16.54 -9.36 -18.87
C THR A 399 17.35 -8.07 -18.86
N VAL A 400 18.67 -8.18 -18.83
CA VAL A 400 19.59 -7.05 -18.72
C VAL A 400 20.49 -6.97 -19.95
N SER A 401 20.22 -6.01 -20.83
CA SER A 401 21.10 -5.68 -21.95
C SER A 401 22.29 -4.87 -21.47
N THR A 402 23.52 -5.36 -21.69
CA THR A 402 24.73 -4.70 -21.19
C THR A 402 25.49 -3.99 -22.31
N TYR A 403 25.90 -2.74 -22.08
CA TYR A 403 26.56 -1.88 -23.05
C TYR A 403 27.93 -1.41 -22.57
N LEU A 404 28.87 -1.30 -23.52
CA LEU A 404 30.18 -0.72 -23.29
C LEU A 404 30.10 0.80 -23.44
N ILE A 405 30.54 1.54 -22.43
CA ILE A 405 30.54 3.00 -22.41
C ILE A 405 31.94 3.51 -22.12
N GLU A 406 32.44 4.40 -22.97
CA GLU A 406 33.68 5.11 -22.72
C GLU A 406 33.37 6.35 -21.88
N GLY A 407 33.79 6.33 -20.61
CA GLY A 407 33.66 7.45 -19.69
C GLY A 407 34.61 8.59 -20.05
N LYS A 408 34.11 9.84 -19.97
CA LYS A 408 34.88 11.05 -20.25
C LYS A 408 35.07 11.92 -19.01
N LYS A 409 34.06 12.04 -18.14
CA LYS A 409 34.13 12.82 -16.90
C LYS A 409 33.18 12.25 -15.85
N ILE A 410 33.62 12.16 -14.59
CA ILE A 410 32.85 11.56 -13.48
C ILE A 410 33.12 12.27 -12.14
N LYS A 411 32.12 12.28 -11.24
CA LYS A 411 32.24 12.80 -9.87
C LYS A 411 32.39 11.73 -8.79
N LEU A 412 32.04 10.47 -9.09
CA LEU A 412 31.99 9.36 -8.12
C LEU A 412 31.05 9.67 -6.95
N LYS A 413 29.77 9.87 -7.27
CA LYS A 413 28.73 10.13 -6.30
C LYS A 413 27.65 9.05 -6.42
N ALA A 414 27.56 8.19 -5.42
CA ALA A 414 26.53 7.16 -5.34
C ALA A 414 25.12 7.75 -5.14
N LEU A 415 24.12 7.13 -5.77
CA LEU A 415 22.72 7.51 -5.60
C LEU A 415 22.13 6.91 -4.31
N ALA A 416 22.17 7.69 -3.23
CA ALA A 416 21.70 7.27 -1.92
C ALA A 416 20.20 6.88 -1.89
N THR A 417 19.37 7.48 -2.74
CA THR A 417 17.92 7.16 -2.82
C THR A 417 17.65 5.73 -3.28
N GLU A 418 18.60 5.09 -3.96
CA GLU A 418 18.52 3.68 -4.37
C GLU A 418 19.32 2.74 -3.45
N GLY A 419 19.83 3.26 -2.33
CA GLY A 419 20.57 2.49 -1.34
C GLY A 419 22.03 2.22 -1.70
N PHE A 420 22.57 2.91 -2.72
CA PHE A 420 23.99 2.89 -3.02
C PHE A 420 24.75 3.79 -2.06
N VAL A 421 25.85 3.26 -1.50
CA VAL A 421 26.68 3.93 -0.51
C VAL A 421 28.03 4.37 -1.07
N ASP A 422 28.44 3.82 -2.20
CA ASP A 422 29.73 4.15 -2.82
C ASP A 422 29.72 3.91 -4.34
N ALA A 423 30.54 4.66 -5.07
CA ALA A 423 30.81 4.54 -6.49
C ALA A 423 32.31 4.73 -6.72
N PHE A 424 32.98 3.76 -7.34
CA PHE A 424 34.44 3.73 -7.39
C PHE A 424 34.97 3.11 -8.69
N LEU A 425 36.25 3.38 -8.97
CA LEU A 425 36.96 2.92 -10.17
C LEU A 425 38.05 1.92 -9.79
N VAL A 426 38.11 0.79 -10.48
CA VAL A 426 39.11 -0.25 -10.27
C VAL A 426 39.61 -0.82 -11.60
N PRO A 427 40.82 -1.41 -11.67
CA PRO A 427 41.28 -2.13 -12.85
C PRO A 427 40.31 -3.27 -13.27
N PRO A 428 40.32 -3.72 -14.53
CA PRO A 428 39.31 -4.66 -15.02
C PRO A 428 39.34 -6.02 -14.32
N GLU A 429 40.53 -6.51 -13.98
CA GLU A 429 40.72 -7.77 -13.25
C GLU A 429 40.19 -7.68 -11.81
N GLU A 430 40.47 -6.56 -11.14
CA GLU A 430 39.93 -6.23 -9.82
C GLU A 430 38.40 -6.11 -9.88
N ALA A 431 37.86 -5.52 -10.95
CA ALA A 431 36.41 -5.38 -11.15
C ALA A 431 35.71 -6.73 -11.26
N ILE A 432 36.29 -7.69 -12.01
CA ILE A 432 35.79 -9.07 -12.11
C ILE A 432 35.82 -9.76 -10.75
N LYS A 433 36.88 -9.56 -9.94
CA LYS A 433 36.99 -10.16 -8.61
C LYS A 433 35.96 -9.59 -7.63
N ARG A 434 35.76 -8.25 -7.63
CA ARG A 434 34.92 -7.54 -6.66
C ARG A 434 33.42 -7.59 -6.98
N CYS A 435 33.04 -7.66 -8.25
CA CYS A 435 31.64 -7.72 -8.63
C CYS A 435 30.94 -8.94 -7.99
N SER A 436 29.77 -8.77 -7.41
CA SER A 436 29.13 -9.84 -6.63
C SER A 436 28.44 -10.89 -7.50
N PHE A 437 28.10 -10.58 -8.76
CA PHE A 437 27.25 -11.43 -9.60
C PHE A 437 27.99 -11.98 -10.81
N GLU A 438 27.92 -13.29 -11.00
CA GLU A 438 28.66 -14.02 -12.03
C GLU A 438 28.34 -13.57 -13.45
N ASP A 439 27.08 -13.22 -13.74
CA ASP A 439 26.70 -12.71 -15.06
C ASP A 439 27.33 -11.35 -15.38
N GLU A 440 27.44 -10.47 -14.39
CA GLU A 440 28.10 -9.17 -14.54
C GLU A 440 29.62 -9.33 -14.68
N LYS A 441 30.23 -10.25 -13.91
CA LYS A 441 31.64 -10.62 -14.10
C LYS A 441 31.93 -11.05 -15.54
N LYS A 442 31.07 -11.89 -16.11
CA LYS A 442 31.16 -12.31 -17.53
C LYS A 442 31.05 -11.13 -18.48
N MET A 443 30.17 -10.16 -18.21
CA MET A 443 30.06 -8.95 -19.02
C MET A 443 31.31 -8.07 -18.94
N ILE A 444 31.89 -7.89 -17.75
CA ILE A 444 33.14 -7.14 -17.58
C ILE A 444 34.29 -7.84 -18.32
N ALA A 445 34.41 -9.17 -18.20
CA ALA A 445 35.45 -9.92 -18.91
C ALA A 445 35.31 -9.82 -20.43
N LYS A 446 34.08 -9.87 -20.96
CA LYS A 446 33.81 -9.65 -22.40
C LYS A 446 34.18 -8.23 -22.83
N ALA A 447 33.81 -7.23 -22.02
CA ALA A 447 34.16 -5.83 -22.27
C ALA A 447 35.68 -5.63 -22.29
N PHE A 448 36.40 -6.17 -21.30
CA PHE A 448 37.84 -5.99 -21.19
C PHE A 448 38.60 -6.52 -22.41
N LYS A 449 38.24 -7.73 -22.87
CA LYS A 449 38.77 -8.27 -24.13
C LYS A 449 38.55 -7.29 -25.28
N GLN A 450 37.33 -6.78 -25.43
CA GLN A 450 36.98 -5.85 -26.51
C GLN A 450 37.66 -4.48 -26.42
N ILE A 451 38.03 -4.00 -25.23
CA ILE A 451 38.77 -2.73 -25.08
C ILE A 451 40.23 -2.89 -25.51
N ASN A 452 40.82 -4.08 -25.30
CA ASN A 452 42.22 -4.36 -25.65
C ASN A 452 42.42 -4.65 -27.15
N TYR A 453 41.35 -4.93 -27.91
CA TYR A 453 41.39 -5.06 -29.37
C TYR A 453 41.10 -3.73 -30.11
N VAL A 454 41.14 -2.59 -29.41
CA VAL A 454 41.00 -1.22 -29.94
C VAL A 454 42.22 -0.40 -29.52
#